data_AF-A0A258H093-F1
#
_entry.id   AF-A0A258H093-F1
#
_cell.length_a   1.000
_cell.length_b   1.000
_cell.length_c   1.000
_cell.angle_alpha   90.00
_cell.angle_beta   90.00
_cell.angle_gamma   90.00
#
_symmetry.space_group_name_H-M   'P 1'
#
loop_
_entity.id
_entity.type
_entity.pdbx_description
1 polymer ?
#
loop_
_entity_poly.entity_id
_entity_poly.type
_entity_poly.pdbx_seq_one_letter_code
_entity_poly.pdbx_strand_id
1 'polypeptide(L)'
;MRRLDRCRSAAHIRRMIDRPDLPRRDTWLAIRRGLRLRCPSCGKGKVLAGYLRPAERCISCGEATGEIRADDGPAWATILIVGHMVSPAFFVFATTDAETAFKAFFFVAAAVIGLSLALLPRMKGLFIAMIWASRAGEAKPG
;
A
#
# COMPACT_ATOMS: atom_id res chain seq x y z
N MET A 1 -42.08 2.89 13.62
CA MET A 1 -41.16 3.81 12.90
C MET A 1 -39.73 3.25 12.70
N ARG A 2 -39.05 2.66 13.70
CA ARG A 2 -37.66 2.13 13.58
C ARG A 2 -37.36 1.08 12.48
N ARG A 3 -38.37 0.39 11.92
CA ARG A 3 -38.17 -0.63 10.84
C ARG A 3 -38.01 0.00 9.46
N LEU A 4 -38.69 1.12 9.19
CA LEU A 4 -38.63 1.79 7.89
C LEU A 4 -37.27 2.47 7.68
N ASP A 5 -36.70 3.08 8.73
CA ASP A 5 -35.35 3.66 8.70
C ASP A 5 -34.28 2.61 8.42
N ARG A 6 -34.46 1.37 8.93
CA ARG A 6 -33.54 0.26 8.73
C ARG A 6 -33.56 -0.28 7.30
N CYS A 7 -34.74 -0.37 6.68
CA CYS A 7 -34.85 -0.74 5.25
C CYS A 7 -34.31 0.35 4.33
N ARG A 8 -34.52 1.64 4.66
CA ARG A 8 -33.96 2.77 3.91
C ARG A 8 -32.43 2.79 3.99
N SER A 9 -31.86 2.54 5.18
CA SER A 9 -30.42 2.43 5.40
C SER A 9 -29.81 1.22 4.66
N ALA A 10 -30.44 0.05 4.74
CA ALA A 10 -29.96 -1.15 4.02
C ALA A 10 -30.00 -0.98 2.49
N ALA A 11 -31.05 -0.36 1.95
CA ALA A 11 -31.14 -0.05 0.52
C ALA A 11 -30.13 1.01 0.07
N HIS A 12 -29.81 1.98 0.93
CA HIS A 12 -28.80 3.01 0.66
C HIS A 12 -27.37 2.44 0.68
N ILE A 13 -27.06 1.58 1.67
CA ILE A 13 -25.80 0.82 1.74
C ILE A 13 -25.63 -0.06 0.50
N ARG A 14 -26.71 -0.74 0.07
CA ARG A 14 -26.66 -1.62 -1.12
C ARG A 14 -26.40 -0.86 -2.42
N ARG A 15 -26.97 0.33 -2.60
CA ARG A 15 -26.69 1.21 -3.77
C ARG A 15 -25.30 1.83 -3.76
N MET A 16 -24.68 2.02 -2.58
CA MET A 16 -23.30 2.51 -2.51
C MET A 16 -22.29 1.44 -2.92
N ILE A 17 -22.55 0.17 -2.57
CA ILE A 17 -21.68 -0.96 -2.92
C ILE A 17 -21.84 -1.34 -4.41
N ASP A 18 -23.05 -1.23 -4.94
CA ASP A 18 -23.39 -1.63 -6.30
C ASP A 18 -23.61 -0.38 -7.18
N ARG A 19 -22.52 0.24 -7.64
CA ARG A 19 -22.53 1.25 -8.72
C ARG A 19 -22.15 0.58 -10.05
N PRO A 20 -23.09 -0.11 -10.72
CA PRO A 20 -22.82 -0.84 -11.96
C PRO A 20 -22.48 0.07 -13.15
N ASP A 21 -22.67 1.38 -13.02
CA ASP A 21 -22.45 2.40 -14.05
C ASP A 21 -20.99 2.84 -14.19
N LEU A 22 -20.15 2.58 -13.18
CA LEU A 22 -18.74 2.97 -13.22
C LEU A 22 -17.88 1.90 -13.91
N PRO A 23 -17.00 2.27 -14.87
CA PRO A 23 -16.11 1.33 -15.50
C PRO A 23 -15.24 0.63 -14.44
N ARG A 24 -15.17 -0.70 -14.53
CA ARG A 24 -14.42 -1.54 -13.61
C ARG A 24 -12.93 -1.21 -13.75
N ARG A 25 -12.29 -0.79 -12.65
CA ARG A 25 -10.85 -0.56 -12.63
C ARG A 25 -10.13 -1.91 -12.56
N ASP A 26 -9.15 -2.13 -13.43
CA ASP A 26 -8.31 -3.32 -13.35
C ASP A 26 -7.39 -3.21 -12.12
N THR A 27 -7.76 -3.94 -11.07
CA THR A 27 -7.03 -3.97 -9.80
C THR A 27 -5.61 -4.48 -9.98
N TRP A 28 -5.39 -5.47 -10.85
CA TRP A 28 -4.07 -6.05 -11.07
C TRP A 28 -3.13 -5.05 -11.76
N LEU A 29 -3.64 -4.36 -12.78
CA LEU A 29 -2.91 -3.30 -13.46
C LEU A 29 -2.59 -2.14 -12.50
N ALA A 30 -3.55 -1.74 -11.66
CA ALA A 30 -3.35 -0.72 -10.64
C ALA A 30 -2.24 -1.13 -9.65
N ILE A 31 -2.31 -2.35 -9.12
CA ILE A 31 -1.29 -2.93 -8.22
C ILE A 31 0.10 -2.87 -8.84
N ARG A 32 0.24 -3.33 -10.09
CA ARG A 32 1.54 -3.34 -10.79
C ARG A 32 2.08 -1.93 -11.01
N ARG A 33 1.21 -0.96 -11.28
CA ARG A 33 1.59 0.46 -11.41
C ARG A 33 2.01 1.04 -10.06
N GLY A 34 1.27 0.74 -8.99
CA GLY A 34 1.56 1.15 -7.61
C GLY A 34 2.92 0.65 -7.11
N LEU A 35 3.24 -0.64 -7.34
CA LEU A 35 4.56 -1.22 -7.03
C LEU A 35 5.72 -0.53 -7.77
N ARG A 36 5.45 0.01 -8.96
CA ARG A 36 6.41 0.78 -9.76
C ARG A 36 6.42 2.27 -9.44
N LEU A 37 5.70 2.69 -8.39
CA LEU A 37 5.51 4.08 -7.99
C LEU A 37 4.90 4.97 -9.08
N ARG A 38 4.06 4.38 -9.93
CA ARG A 38 3.35 5.07 -11.02
C ARG A 38 1.87 5.26 -10.70
N CYS A 39 1.28 6.27 -11.32
CA CYS A 39 -0.14 6.57 -11.22
C CYS A 39 -0.96 5.32 -11.61
N PRO A 40 -1.92 4.88 -10.77
CA PRO A 40 -2.71 3.69 -11.05
C PRO A 40 -3.67 3.88 -12.25
N SER A 41 -4.09 5.12 -12.52
CA SER A 41 -4.99 5.49 -13.63
C SER A 41 -4.27 5.49 -14.99
N CYS A 42 -3.23 6.32 -15.17
CA CYS A 42 -2.55 6.46 -16.46
C CYS A 42 -1.22 5.69 -16.60
N GLY A 43 -0.59 5.26 -15.51
CA GLY A 43 0.72 4.59 -15.51
C GLY A 43 1.94 5.49 -15.81
N LYS A 44 1.74 6.78 -16.15
CA LYS A 44 2.81 7.70 -16.56
C LYS A 44 3.37 8.54 -15.40
N GLY A 45 2.49 9.22 -14.65
CA GLY A 45 2.89 10.08 -13.52
C GLY A 45 3.38 9.28 -12.30
N LYS A 46 3.96 9.97 -11.32
CA LYS A 46 4.35 9.38 -10.02
C LYS A 46 3.16 9.36 -9.07
N VAL A 47 3.05 8.31 -8.27
CA VAL A 47 2.02 8.20 -7.20
C VAL A 47 2.46 8.87 -5.89
N LEU A 48 3.78 8.96 -5.66
CA LEU A 48 4.38 9.64 -4.51
C LEU A 48 5.16 10.88 -4.98
N ALA A 49 5.05 11.97 -4.21
CA ALA A 49 5.78 13.22 -4.41
C ALA A 49 7.06 13.32 -3.54
N GLY A 50 7.26 12.36 -2.64
CA GLY A 50 8.46 12.22 -1.81
C GLY A 50 8.67 10.75 -1.46
N TYR A 51 9.41 10.49 -0.39
CA TYR A 51 9.71 9.11 0.05
C TYR A 51 8.42 8.32 0.39
N LEU A 52 7.56 8.87 1.25
CA LEU A 52 6.25 8.26 1.58
C LEU A 52 5.07 9.21 1.35
N ARG A 53 5.34 10.45 0.95
CA ARG A 53 4.33 11.49 0.75
C ARG A 53 3.57 11.22 -0.55
N PRO A 54 2.25 10.98 -0.51
CA PRO A 54 1.43 10.86 -1.72
C PRO A 54 1.49 12.14 -2.56
N ALA A 55 1.42 11.98 -3.88
CA ALA A 55 1.20 13.13 -4.76
C ALA A 55 -0.27 13.54 -4.69
N GLU A 56 -0.54 14.84 -4.50
CA GLU A 56 -1.90 15.39 -4.44
C GLU A 56 -2.70 15.01 -5.70
N ARG A 57 -2.11 15.26 -6.88
CA ARG A 57 -2.66 14.92 -8.18
C ARG A 57 -1.60 14.38 -9.12
N CYS A 58 -2.01 13.55 -10.06
CA CYS A 58 -1.14 13.08 -11.13
C CYS A 58 -0.87 14.20 -12.15
N ILE A 59 0.40 14.51 -12.41
CA ILE A 59 0.80 15.54 -13.40
C ILE A 59 0.37 15.17 -14.84
N SER A 60 0.24 13.88 -15.16
CA SER A 60 -0.07 13.44 -16.53
C SER A 60 -1.57 13.31 -16.82
N CYS A 61 -2.42 13.00 -15.83
CA CYS A 61 -3.84 12.74 -16.06
C CYS A 61 -4.78 13.44 -15.05
N GLY A 62 -4.25 14.20 -14.09
CA GLY A 62 -5.05 14.96 -13.12
C GLY A 62 -5.68 14.15 -11.98
N GLU A 63 -5.53 12.82 -11.97
CA GLU A 63 -6.12 11.92 -10.97
C GLU A 63 -5.70 12.30 -9.54
N ALA A 64 -6.67 12.46 -8.65
CA ALA A 64 -6.46 12.87 -7.25
C ALA A 64 -6.22 11.64 -6.35
N THR A 65 -5.01 11.07 -6.40
CA THR A 65 -4.64 9.93 -5.53
C THR A 65 -4.15 10.35 -4.15
N GLY A 66 -3.95 11.65 -3.89
CA GLY A 66 -3.34 12.15 -2.66
C GLY A 66 -4.24 12.05 -1.42
N GLU A 67 -5.56 11.98 -1.60
CA GLU A 67 -6.53 11.89 -0.51
C GLU A 67 -6.61 10.46 0.08
N ILE A 68 -6.07 9.48 -0.64
CA ILE A 68 -6.08 8.07 -0.23
C ILE A 68 -5.07 7.86 0.90
N ARG A 69 -5.58 7.71 2.12
CA ARG A 69 -4.77 7.37 3.29
C ARG A 69 -4.60 5.86 3.42
N ALA A 70 -3.35 5.43 3.52
CA ALA A 70 -2.96 4.03 3.66
C ALA A 70 -1.72 3.99 4.55
N ASP A 71 -1.91 4.19 5.85
CA ASP A 71 -0.79 4.48 6.75
C ASP A 71 -0.28 3.21 7.45
N ASP A 72 -1.18 2.32 7.91
CA ASP A 72 -0.77 1.10 8.63
C ASP A 72 -0.40 -0.07 7.70
N GLY A 73 -1.20 -0.30 6.65
CA GLY A 73 -1.04 -1.44 5.74
C GLY A 73 0.37 -1.55 5.13
N PRO A 74 0.95 -0.47 4.58
CA PRO A 74 2.29 -0.52 4.00
C PRO A 74 3.40 -0.92 4.98
N ALA A 75 3.33 -0.46 6.23
CA ALA A 75 4.35 -0.75 7.24
C ALA A 75 4.29 -2.22 7.66
N TRP A 76 3.09 -2.74 7.95
CA TRP A 76 2.88 -4.16 8.27
C TRP A 76 3.32 -5.09 7.15
N ALA A 77 2.95 -4.77 5.91
CA ALA A 77 3.34 -5.59 4.78
C ALA A 77 4.87 -5.55 4.55
N THR A 78 5.51 -4.40 4.80
CA THR A 78 6.97 -4.26 4.72
C THR A 78 7.68 -5.10 5.79
N ILE A 79 7.30 -4.98 7.07
CA ILE A 79 7.96 -5.72 8.15
C ILE A 79 7.79 -7.23 8.00
N LEU A 80 6.63 -7.70 7.52
CA LEU A 80 6.41 -9.11 7.25
C LEU A 80 7.35 -9.60 6.14
N ILE A 81 7.44 -8.90 5.02
CA ILE A 81 8.33 -9.30 3.91
C ILE A 81 9.80 -9.26 4.35
N VAL A 82 10.26 -8.15 4.94
CA VAL A 82 11.65 -7.99 5.39
C VAL A 82 12.01 -9.04 6.43
N GLY A 83 11.15 -9.25 7.42
CA GLY A 83 11.35 -10.25 8.46
C GLY A 83 11.47 -11.67 7.89
N HIS A 84 10.65 -12.05 6.91
CA HIS A 84 10.76 -13.36 6.26
C HIS A 84 12.01 -13.50 5.39
N MET A 85 12.47 -12.42 4.76
CA MET A 85 13.71 -12.45 3.98
C MET A 85 14.95 -12.56 4.86
N VAL A 86 14.93 -11.94 6.04
CA VAL A 86 16.08 -11.86 6.95
C VAL A 86 16.11 -12.98 7.98
N SER A 87 14.95 -13.53 8.38
CA SER A 87 14.84 -14.64 9.34
C SER A 87 15.77 -15.83 9.01
N PRO A 88 15.87 -16.31 7.76
CA PRO A 88 16.80 -17.40 7.41
C PRO A 88 18.26 -17.06 7.67
N ALA A 89 18.65 -15.78 7.55
CA ALA A 89 20.03 -15.37 7.78
C ALA A 89 20.48 -15.59 9.23
N PHE A 90 19.56 -15.52 10.21
CA PHE A 90 19.88 -15.83 11.60
C PHE A 90 20.28 -17.29 11.80
N PHE A 91 19.72 -18.22 11.03
CA PHE A 91 20.12 -19.63 11.06
C PHE A 91 21.47 -19.85 10.38
N VAL A 92 21.71 -19.17 9.24
CA VAL A 92 22.97 -19.30 8.49
C VAL A 92 24.16 -18.73 9.26
N PHE A 93 23.96 -17.62 9.97
CA PHE A 93 25.02 -16.95 10.74
C PHE A 93 25.05 -17.34 12.23
N ALA A 94 24.33 -18.39 12.62
CA ALA A 94 24.33 -18.87 14.00
C ALA A 94 25.73 -19.37 14.38
N THR A 95 26.35 -18.74 15.36
CA THR A 95 27.71 -19.05 15.81
C THR A 95 27.89 -18.71 17.29
N THR A 96 28.79 -19.41 17.97
CA THR A 96 29.21 -19.11 19.35
C THR A 96 30.40 -18.15 19.41
N ASP A 97 31.05 -17.90 18.27
CA ASP A 97 32.16 -16.95 18.16
C ASP A 97 31.65 -15.50 18.19
N ALA A 98 32.12 -14.72 19.15
CA ALA A 98 31.64 -13.36 19.39
C ALA A 98 32.00 -12.41 18.24
N GLU A 99 33.16 -12.55 17.62
CA GLU A 99 33.60 -11.68 16.53
C GLU A 99 32.72 -11.88 15.28
N THR A 100 32.47 -13.15 14.92
CA THR A 100 31.61 -13.53 13.80
C THR A 100 30.16 -13.13 14.08
N ALA A 101 29.66 -13.33 15.31
CA ALA A 101 28.31 -12.90 15.70
C ALA A 101 28.14 -11.37 15.57
N PHE A 102 29.15 -10.58 15.95
CA PHE A 102 29.13 -9.13 15.81
C PHE A 102 29.06 -8.71 14.33
N LYS A 103 29.92 -9.30 13.47
CA LYS A 103 29.88 -9.05 12.02
C LYS A 103 28.52 -9.40 11.42
N ALA A 104 27.96 -10.54 11.79
CA ALA A 104 26.64 -10.98 11.34
C ALA A 104 25.53 -10.01 11.79
N PHE A 105 25.58 -9.51 13.03
CA PHE A 105 24.63 -8.52 13.52
C PHE A 105 24.61 -7.25 12.67
N PHE A 106 25.77 -6.64 12.42
CA PHE A 106 25.83 -5.42 11.59
C PHE A 106 25.39 -5.68 10.15
N PHE A 107 25.77 -6.84 9.59
CA PHE A 107 25.35 -7.23 8.25
C PHE A 107 23.82 -7.35 8.17
N VAL A 108 23.21 -8.07 9.10
CA VAL A 108 21.75 -8.25 9.19
C VAL A 108 21.05 -6.92 9.46
N ALA A 109 21.55 -6.10 10.39
CA ALA A 109 20.98 -4.80 10.70
C ALA A 109 21.00 -3.86 9.48
N ALA A 110 22.13 -3.79 8.77
CA ALA A 110 22.25 -3.02 7.54
C ALA A 110 21.31 -3.54 6.44
N ALA A 111 21.16 -4.86 6.31
CA ALA A 111 20.23 -5.47 5.37
C ALA A 111 18.77 -5.10 5.72
N VAL A 112 18.35 -5.24 6.98
CA VAL A 112 16.99 -4.87 7.44
C VAL A 112 16.69 -3.40 7.13
N ILE A 113 17.61 -2.49 7.45
CA ILE A 113 17.45 -1.06 7.20
C ILE A 113 17.33 -0.81 5.68
N GLY A 114 18.26 -1.36 4.89
CA GLY A 114 18.29 -1.17 3.44
C GLY A 114 17.04 -1.72 2.76
N LEU A 115 16.63 -2.95 3.09
CA LEU A 115 15.43 -3.56 2.53
C LEU A 115 14.16 -2.81 2.94
N SER A 116 14.04 -2.40 4.21
CA SER A 116 12.89 -1.62 4.69
C SER A 116 12.78 -0.30 3.95
N LEU A 117 13.90 0.41 3.78
CA LEU A 117 13.92 1.68 3.07
C LEU A 117 13.57 1.53 1.57
N ALA A 118 13.99 0.43 0.95
CA ALA A 118 13.67 0.15 -0.44
C ALA A 118 12.20 -0.28 -0.64
N LEU A 119 11.65 -1.06 0.29
CA LEU A 119 10.35 -1.70 0.13
C LEU A 119 9.19 -0.80 0.56
N LEU A 120 9.37 0.03 1.59
CA LEU A 120 8.31 0.84 2.18
C LEU A 120 7.62 1.79 1.16
N PRO A 121 8.33 2.51 0.27
CA PRO A 121 7.67 3.33 -0.76
C PRO A 121 6.84 2.49 -1.74
N ARG A 122 7.35 1.31 -2.11
CA ARG A 122 6.67 0.40 -3.06
C ARG A 122 5.38 -0.13 -2.46
N MET A 123 5.41 -0.50 -1.18
CA MET A 123 4.20 -0.91 -0.46
C MET A 123 3.23 0.26 -0.31
N LYS A 124 3.70 1.48 -0.01
CA LYS A 124 2.83 2.67 0.03
C LYS A 124 2.11 2.88 -1.31
N GLY A 125 2.85 2.84 -2.42
CA GLY A 125 2.30 2.97 -3.76
C GLY A 125 1.32 1.85 -4.14
N LEU A 126 1.63 0.61 -3.75
CA LEU A 126 0.76 -0.56 -3.92
C LEU A 126 -0.59 -0.35 -3.20
N PHE A 127 -0.58 0.01 -1.92
CA PHE A 127 -1.80 0.19 -1.14
C PHE A 127 -2.66 1.35 -1.64
N ILE A 128 -2.04 2.48 -2.02
CA ILE A 128 -2.77 3.59 -2.67
C ILE A 128 -3.47 3.10 -3.94
N ALA A 129 -2.77 2.33 -4.78
CA ALA A 129 -3.35 1.80 -6.01
C ALA A 129 -4.46 0.77 -5.77
N MET A 130 -4.35 -0.08 -4.74
CA MET A 130 -5.39 -1.02 -4.35
C MET A 130 -6.66 -0.32 -3.86
N ILE A 131 -6.52 0.67 -2.98
CA ILE A 131 -7.66 1.46 -2.46
C ILE A 131 -8.30 2.29 -3.58
N TRP A 132 -7.48 2.82 -4.50
CA TRP A 132 -7.97 3.48 -5.70
C TRP A 132 -8.80 2.53 -6.57
N ALA A 133 -8.33 1.30 -6.81
CA ALA A 133 -9.06 0.32 -7.61
C ALA A 133 -10.38 -0.11 -6.93
N SER A 134 -10.41 -0.20 -5.61
CA SER A 134 -11.61 -0.59 -4.84
C SER A 134 -12.62 0.54 -4.63
N ARG A 135 -12.29 1.79 -5.00
CA ARG A 135 -13.12 2.99 -4.77
C ARG A 135 -13.41 3.31 -3.30
N ALA A 136 -12.78 2.60 -2.36
CA ALA A 136 -13.02 2.80 -0.93
C ALA A 136 -12.60 4.21 -0.45
N GLY A 137 -11.66 4.86 -1.15
CA GLY A 137 -11.26 6.24 -0.88
C GLY A 137 -12.19 7.33 -1.43
N GLU A 138 -13.22 6.98 -2.21
CA GLU A 138 -14.12 7.95 -2.88
C GLU A 138 -15.43 8.20 -2.10
N ALA A 139 -15.58 7.59 -0.92
CA ALA A 139 -16.78 7.75 -0.09
C ALA A 139 -16.86 9.19 0.48
N LYS A 140 -17.75 10.01 -0.07
CA LYS A 140 -18.06 11.34 0.50
C LYS A 140 -18.71 11.19 1.88
N PRO A 141 -18.25 11.89 2.93
CA PRO A 141 -19.04 12.06 4.13
C PRO A 141 -20.29 12.88 3.76
N GLY A 142 -21.46 12.28 3.93
CA GLY A 142 -22.77 12.92 3.75
C GLY A 142 -23.21 13.67 5.00
#